data_AF-A0A250FNY2-F1
#
_entry.id   AF-A0A250FNY2-F1
#
_cell.length_a   1.000
_cell.length_b   1.000
_cell.length_c   1.000
_cell.angle_alpha   90.00
_cell.angle_beta   90.00
_cell.angle_gamma   90.00
#
_symmetry.space_group_name_H-M   'P 1'
#
loop_
_entity.id
_entity.type
_entity.pdbx_description
1 polymer ?
#
loop_
_entity_poly.entity_id
_entity_poly.type
_entity_poly.pdbx_seq_one_letter_code
_entity_poly.pdbx_strand_id
1 'polypeptide(L)'
;MHTKEEVYNIDIKVGEKGNNIFITPVAGRVIGLLIYHNKGDEFVANAGLKADDGTYISKMQHIRNYRSRESCYFTGCKPVDFQTQGKTYTLEITTEEPVANKDFKGQLILIYEDTRFNNCGNE
;
A
#
# COMPACT_ATOMS: atom_id res chain seq x y z
N MET A 1 5.03 17.97 -9.85
CA MET A 1 4.95 16.72 -10.64
C MET A 1 3.61 16.08 -10.27
N HIS A 2 2.64 16.06 -11.18
CA HIS A 2 1.33 15.44 -10.92
C HIS A 2 1.39 13.97 -11.35
N THR A 3 2.03 13.14 -10.52
CA THR A 3 2.01 11.70 -10.74
C THR A 3 0.67 11.14 -10.27
N LYS A 4 0.08 10.24 -11.05
CA LYS A 4 -1.14 9.51 -10.67
C LYS A 4 -0.88 8.51 -9.56
N GLU A 5 0.38 8.12 -9.42
CA GLU A 5 0.83 7.12 -8.49
C GLU A 5 2.20 7.47 -7.91
N GLU A 6 2.48 6.94 -6.72
CA GLU A 6 3.80 6.97 -6.11
C GLU A 6 4.12 5.58 -5.54
N VAL A 7 5.35 5.12 -5.74
CA VAL A 7 5.75 3.73 -5.49
C VAL A 7 6.87 3.67 -4.46
N TYR A 8 6.69 2.83 -3.44
CA TYR A 8 7.67 2.60 -2.39
C TYR A 8 8.04 1.12 -2.32
N ASN A 9 9.33 0.83 -2.33
CA ASN A 9 9.81 -0.54 -2.26
C ASN A 9 9.70 -1.11 -0.85
N ILE A 10 9.34 -2.38 -0.79
CA ILE A 10 9.30 -3.19 0.42
C ILE A 10 10.36 -4.27 0.30
N ASP A 11 11.17 -4.44 1.35
CA ASP A 11 12.13 -5.52 1.47
C ASP A 11 12.07 -6.06 2.92
N ILE A 12 11.91 -7.38 3.05
CA ILE A 12 12.00 -8.11 4.33
C ILE A 12 12.90 -9.31 4.09
N LYS A 13 13.99 -9.42 4.86
CA LYS A 13 15.00 -10.45 4.66
C LYS A 13 14.54 -11.81 5.14
N VAL A 14 15.11 -12.85 4.55
CA VAL A 14 14.97 -14.22 5.07
C VAL A 14 15.33 -14.24 6.56
N GLY A 15 14.48 -14.88 7.37
CA GLY A 15 14.63 -14.95 8.83
C GLY A 15 13.98 -13.81 9.61
N GLU A 16 13.52 -12.73 8.95
CA GLU A 16 12.80 -11.64 9.60
C GLU A 16 11.29 -11.87 9.62
N LYS A 17 10.60 -11.25 10.59
CA LYS A 17 9.14 -11.34 10.76
C LYS A 17 8.37 -10.08 10.33
N GLY A 18 9.06 -9.10 9.76
CA GLY A 18 8.43 -7.84 9.41
C GLY A 18 9.43 -6.72 9.22
N ASN A 19 8.93 -5.60 8.71
CA ASN A 19 9.70 -4.37 8.54
C ASN A 19 8.76 -3.16 8.59
N ASN A 20 9.31 -2.02 9.01
CA ASN A 20 8.66 -0.73 8.98
C ASN A 20 9.34 0.16 7.93
N ILE A 21 8.54 0.66 6.99
CA ILE A 21 9.02 1.49 5.89
C ILE A 21 8.45 2.88 6.07
N PHE A 22 9.34 3.86 6.15
CA PHE A 22 9.00 5.26 6.29
C PHE A 22 8.93 5.88 4.90
N ILE A 23 7.77 6.47 4.58
CA ILE A 23 7.51 7.09 3.27
C ILE A 23 7.10 8.54 3.47
N THR A 24 7.52 9.41 2.56
CA THR A 24 7.14 10.83 2.57
C THR A 24 6.56 11.17 1.20
N PRO A 25 5.24 10.96 1.02
CA PRO A 25 4.60 11.15 -0.28
C PRO A 25 4.50 12.60 -0.70
N VAL A 26 4.47 12.80 -2.01
CA VAL A 26 4.19 14.13 -2.57
C VAL A 26 2.84 14.61 -2.10
N ALA A 27 2.70 15.92 -1.90
CA ALA A 27 1.45 16.52 -1.43
C ALA A 27 0.30 16.26 -2.42
N GLY A 28 -0.78 15.64 -1.94
CA GLY A 28 -1.98 15.36 -2.72
C GLY A 28 -2.99 14.53 -1.91
N ARG A 29 -4.19 14.34 -2.48
CA ARG A 29 -5.21 13.46 -1.90
C ARG A 29 -5.01 12.05 -2.43
N VAL A 30 -4.83 11.08 -1.55
CA VAL A 30 -4.68 9.67 -1.91
C VAL A 30 -6.02 8.97 -1.67
N ILE A 31 -6.49 8.28 -2.71
CA ILE A 31 -7.80 7.61 -2.74
C ILE A 31 -7.69 6.09 -2.77
N GLY A 32 -6.49 5.56 -2.98
CA GLY A 32 -6.27 4.13 -3.15
C GLY A 32 -4.90 3.67 -2.69
N LEU A 33 -4.84 2.46 -2.14
CA LEU A 33 -3.61 1.75 -1.84
C LEU A 33 -3.56 0.42 -2.59
N LEU A 34 -2.38 0.07 -3.10
CA LEU A 34 -2.09 -1.25 -3.67
C LEU A 34 -0.79 -1.80 -3.09
N ILE A 35 -0.72 -3.12 -2.87
CA ILE A 35 0.53 -3.80 -2.53
C ILE A 35 0.79 -4.97 -3.49
N TYR A 36 1.84 -4.82 -4.29
CA TYR A 36 2.42 -5.93 -5.04
C TYR A 36 3.51 -6.62 -4.20
N HIS A 37 3.67 -7.93 -4.37
CA HIS A 37 4.76 -8.70 -3.77
C HIS A 37 5.11 -9.95 -4.60
N ASN A 38 6.34 -10.40 -4.44
CA ASN A 38 6.91 -11.55 -5.14
C ASN A 38 6.57 -12.92 -4.52
N LYS A 39 5.93 -12.95 -3.35
CA LYS A 39 5.48 -14.20 -2.71
C LYS A 39 4.18 -14.75 -3.32
N GLY A 40 4.01 -16.05 -3.20
CA GLY A 40 2.80 -16.76 -3.61
C GLY A 40 1.61 -16.46 -2.72
N ASP A 41 0.53 -17.17 -3.02
CA ASP A 41 -0.80 -16.99 -2.45
C ASP A 41 -0.91 -17.60 -1.03
N GLU A 42 -0.07 -18.58 -0.74
CA GLU A 42 0.10 -19.22 0.56
C GLU A 42 0.82 -18.33 1.59
N PHE A 43 1.44 -17.23 1.17
CA PHE A 43 2.20 -16.37 2.07
C PHE A 43 1.26 -15.46 2.88
N VAL A 44 1.25 -15.68 4.19
CA VAL A 44 0.44 -14.91 5.14
C VAL A 44 1.28 -13.76 5.70
N ALA A 45 0.90 -12.55 5.31
CA ALA A 45 1.44 -11.32 5.88
C ALA A 45 0.32 -10.32 6.12
N ASN A 46 0.49 -9.50 7.14
CA ASN A 46 -0.36 -8.37 7.42
C ASN A 46 0.37 -7.08 7.06
N ALA A 47 -0.37 -6.13 6.50
CA ALA A 47 0.12 -4.80 6.18
C ALA A 47 -0.81 -3.74 6.76
N GLY A 48 -0.23 -2.60 7.15
CA GLY A 48 -0.93 -1.45 7.70
C GLY A 48 -0.20 -0.15 7.33
N LEU A 49 -0.94 0.93 7.20
CA LEU A 49 -0.40 2.27 6.93
C LEU A 49 -0.84 3.22 8.04
N LYS A 50 0.12 3.85 8.71
CA LYS A 50 -0.09 4.84 9.77
C LYS A 50 0.42 6.21 9.37
N ALA A 51 -0.28 7.24 9.82
CA ALA A 51 0.26 8.59 9.91
C ALA A 51 1.29 8.69 11.06
N ASP A 52 2.03 9.80 11.08
CA ASP A 52 3.04 10.13 12.10
C ASP A 52 2.49 10.17 13.53
N ASP A 53 1.24 10.59 13.69
CA ASP A 53 0.51 10.58 14.97
C ASP A 53 0.08 9.18 15.44
N GLY A 54 0.40 8.13 14.68
CA GLY A 54 0.04 6.74 14.97
C GLY A 54 -1.36 6.35 14.50
N THR A 55 -2.14 7.27 13.92
CA THR A 55 -3.46 6.99 13.37
C THR A 55 -3.34 6.09 12.15
N TYR A 56 -4.04 4.97 12.16
CA TYR A 56 -4.13 4.09 11.00
C TYR A 56 -4.97 4.73 9.90
N ILE A 57 -4.34 5.02 8.77
CA ILE A 57 -5.02 5.26 7.49
C ILE A 57 -5.58 3.94 6.96
N SER A 58 -4.81 2.86 7.13
CA SER A 58 -5.26 1.51 6.86
C SER A 58 -4.77 0.60 7.98
N LYS A 59 -5.71 0.02 8.75
CA LYS A 59 -5.39 -0.91 9.83
C LYS A 59 -4.62 -2.13 9.32
N MET A 60 -3.85 -2.74 10.20
CA MET A 60 -3.19 -4.03 9.95
C MET A 60 -4.22 -5.08 9.53
N GLN A 61 -4.03 -5.65 8.35
CA GLN A 61 -4.89 -6.70 7.79
C GLN A 61 -4.11 -7.54 6.78
N HIS A 62 -4.68 -8.66 6.36
CA HIS A 62 -4.05 -9.53 5.36
C HIS A 62 -3.67 -8.75 4.09
N ILE A 63 -2.43 -8.92 3.62
CA ILE A 63 -1.83 -8.17 2.51
C ILE A 63 -2.63 -8.30 1.20
N ARG A 64 -3.37 -9.40 1.04
CA ARG A 64 -4.29 -9.63 -0.09
C ARG A 64 -5.41 -8.60 -0.20
N ASN A 65 -5.83 -8.00 0.91
CA ASN A 65 -6.85 -6.93 0.90
C ASN A 65 -6.31 -5.61 0.30
N TYR A 66 -5.03 -5.56 -0.07
CA TYR A 66 -4.40 -4.47 -0.82
C TYR A 66 -4.21 -4.82 -2.31
N ARG A 67 -4.72 -5.95 -2.79
CA ARG A 67 -4.64 -6.33 -4.21
C ARG A 67 -6.02 -6.35 -4.84
N SER A 68 -6.05 -5.97 -6.11
CA SER A 68 -6.98 -6.57 -7.06
C SER A 68 -6.24 -6.85 -8.35
N ARG A 69 -5.99 -8.13 -8.62
CA ARG A 69 -5.58 -8.59 -9.96
C ARG A 69 -6.78 -8.86 -10.86
N GLU A 70 -8.00 -8.76 -10.34
CA GLU A 70 -9.26 -9.14 -11.00
C GLU A 70 -10.12 -7.92 -11.39
N SER A 71 -9.77 -6.70 -10.96
CA SER A 71 -10.50 -5.47 -11.33
C SER A 71 -9.53 -4.32 -11.62
N CYS A 72 -9.92 -3.43 -12.53
CA CYS A 72 -9.11 -2.32 -13.03
C CYS A 72 -8.45 -1.50 -11.91
N TYR A 73 -7.25 -0.95 -12.15
CA TYR A 73 -6.39 -0.27 -11.18
C TYR A 73 -7.10 0.71 -10.21
N PHE A 74 -8.10 1.46 -10.67
CA PHE A 74 -8.87 2.40 -9.84
C PHE A 74 -10.03 1.75 -9.07
N THR A 75 -10.72 0.78 -9.66
CA THR A 75 -11.86 0.09 -9.03
C THR A 75 -11.43 -1.07 -8.12
N GLY A 76 -10.18 -1.48 -8.22
CA GLY A 76 -9.60 -2.61 -7.50
C GLY A 76 -8.57 -2.26 -6.42
N CYS A 77 -8.29 -0.97 -6.21
CA CYS A 77 -7.43 -0.56 -5.11
C CYS A 77 -8.18 -0.63 -3.77
N LYS A 78 -7.42 -0.77 -2.67
CA LYS A 78 -8.01 -0.64 -1.35
C LYS A 78 -8.43 0.83 -1.17
N PRO A 79 -9.72 1.12 -0.95
CA PRO A 79 -10.17 2.49 -0.80
C PRO A 79 -9.62 3.09 0.49
N VAL A 80 -9.11 4.30 0.39
CA VAL A 80 -8.71 5.17 1.49
C VAL A 80 -9.07 6.61 1.11
N ASP A 81 -9.04 7.53 2.05
CA ASP A 81 -9.20 8.95 1.75
C ASP A 81 -8.39 9.76 2.76
N PHE A 82 -7.26 10.29 2.33
CA PHE A 82 -6.42 11.15 3.16
C PHE A 82 -5.57 12.11 2.35
N GLN A 83 -5.19 13.23 2.98
CA GLN A 83 -4.29 14.22 2.41
C GLN A 83 -2.86 13.99 2.93
N THR A 84 -1.88 13.85 2.04
CA THR A 84 -0.49 13.54 2.41
C THR A 84 0.26 14.75 2.98
N GLN A 85 -0.03 15.97 2.50
CA GLN A 85 0.59 17.24 2.91
C GLN A 85 2.14 17.22 3.07
N GLY A 86 2.86 16.30 2.42
CA GLY A 86 4.30 16.11 2.62
C GLY A 86 4.70 15.51 3.99
N LYS A 87 3.75 14.91 4.71
CA LYS A 87 3.98 14.22 5.99
C LYS A 87 4.60 12.85 5.78
N THR A 88 5.23 12.35 6.82
CA THR A 88 5.77 10.98 6.85
C THR A 88 4.71 10.00 7.31
N TYR A 89 4.66 8.85 6.66
CA TYR A 89 3.81 7.72 6.99
C TYR A 89 4.67 6.48 7.23
N THR A 90 4.14 5.55 8.01
CA THR A 90 4.78 4.26 8.26
C THR A 90 3.94 3.15 7.66
N LEU A 91 4.49 2.47 6.66
CA LEU A 91 3.99 1.17 6.22
C LEU A 91 4.60 0.11 7.12
N GLU A 92 3.73 -0.59 7.86
CA GLU A 92 4.11 -1.72 8.70
C GLU A 92 3.74 -3.01 7.98
N ILE A 93 4.67 -3.94 7.89
CA ILE A 93 4.41 -5.28 7.37
C ILE A 93 4.92 -6.29 8.37
N THR A 94 4.06 -7.24 8.73
CA THR A 94 4.41 -8.33 9.64
C THR A 94 3.99 -9.68 9.04
N THR A 95 4.76 -10.71 9.35
CA THR A 95 4.51 -12.08 8.93
C THR A 95 4.33 -12.94 10.18
N GLU A 96 3.50 -13.97 10.09
CA GLU A 96 3.27 -14.88 11.22
C GLU A 96 4.54 -15.70 11.52
N GLU A 97 5.14 -16.23 10.46
CA GLU A 97 6.40 -16.96 10.48
C GLU A 97 7.53 -16.12 9.85
N PRO A 98 8.80 -16.36 10.23
CA PRO A 98 9.93 -15.72 9.56
C PRO A 98 9.90 -15.99 8.05
N VAL A 99 10.25 -14.98 7.24
CA VAL A 99 10.33 -15.13 5.79
C VAL A 99 11.29 -16.26 5.42
N ALA A 100 10.81 -17.29 4.74
CA ALA A 100 11.62 -18.45 4.33
C ALA A 100 12.08 -18.39 2.87
N ASN A 101 13.20 -19.06 2.58
CA ASN A 101 13.79 -19.39 1.26
C ASN A 101 14.26 -18.22 0.38
N LYS A 102 13.49 -17.14 0.32
CA LYS A 102 13.74 -15.96 -0.53
C LYS A 102 13.20 -14.72 0.15
N ASP A 103 13.91 -13.60 0.08
CA ASP A 103 13.43 -12.31 0.59
C ASP A 103 12.02 -11.99 0.07
N PHE A 104 11.19 -11.44 0.96
CA PHE A 104 9.94 -10.82 0.56
C PHE A 104 10.30 -9.48 -0.07
N LYS A 105 9.90 -9.31 -1.34
CA LYS A 105 10.04 -8.04 -2.06
C LYS A 105 8.69 -7.61 -2.55
N GLY A 106 8.35 -6.35 -2.31
CA GLY A 106 7.07 -5.79 -2.70
C GLY A 106 7.14 -4.32 -3.04
N GLN A 107 6.00 -3.78 -3.41
CA GLN A 107 5.82 -2.37 -3.69
C GLN A 107 4.50 -1.92 -3.10
N LEU A 108 4.54 -0.89 -2.26
CA LEU A 108 3.36 -0.08 -1.93
C LEU A 108 3.18 0.93 -3.05
N ILE A 109 1.96 1.04 -3.56
CA ILE A 109 1.59 2.02 -4.57
C ILE A 109 0.46 2.87 -3.99
N LEU A 110 0.68 4.18 -3.93
CA LEU A 110 -0.34 5.16 -3.58
C LEU A 110 -1.01 5.64 -4.85
N ILE A 111 -2.34 5.71 -4.86
CA ILE A 111 -3.12 6.22 -6.00
C ILE A 111 -3.73 7.56 -5.61
N TYR A 112 -3.37 8.60 -6.34
CA TYR A 112 -3.85 9.96 -6.09
C TYR A 112 -5.18 10.22 -6.79
N GLU A 113 -6.01 11.07 -6.20
CA GLU A 113 -7.20 11.61 -6.85
C GLU A 113 -6.78 12.37 -8.11
N ASP A 114 -7.30 11.94 -9.27
CA ASP A 114 -7.20 12.70 -10.51
C ASP A 114 -8.62 13.11 -10.91
N THR A 115 -8.89 14.42 -10.83
CA THR A 115 -10.21 15.02 -11.04
C THR A 115 -10.80 14.77 -12.43
N ARG A 116 -10.03 14.21 -13.37
CA ARG A 116 -10.49 13.82 -14.71
C ARG A 116 -11.27 12.50 -14.74
N PHE A 117 -11.27 11.73 -13.66
CA PHE A 117 -11.87 10.38 -13.60
C PHE A 117 -13.16 10.30 -12.77
N ASN A 118 -13.68 11.43 -12.28
CA ASN A 118 -14.99 11.50 -11.63
C ASN A 118 -16.18 11.33 -12.59
N ASN A 119 -15.93 11.10 -13.88
CA ASN A 119 -16.97 10.77 -14.85
C ASN A 119 -17.07 9.25 -15.02
N CYS A 120 -17.57 8.56 -13.99
CA CYS A 120 -18.43 7.42 -14.28
C CYS A 120 -19.72 8.01 -14.83
N GLY A 121 -19.88 7.96 -16.16
CA GLY A 121 -21.05 8.48 -16.84
C GLY A 121 -22.34 7.90 -16.26
N ASN A 122 -23.22 8.78 -15.80
CA ASN A 122 -24.65 8.52 -15.91
C ASN A 122 -25.03 8.98 -17.32
N GLU A 123 -24.99 8.05 -18.28
CA GLU A 123 -25.91 8.12 -19.42
C GLU A 123 -27.31 7.74 -18.94
#